data_AF-A0A7J8XVK1-F1
#
_entry.id   AF-A0A7J8XVK1-F1
#
_cell.length_a   1.000
_cell.length_b   1.000
_cell.length_c   1.000
_cell.angle_alpha   90.00
_cell.angle_beta   90.00
_cell.angle_gamma   90.00
#
_symmetry.space_group_name_H-M   'P 1'
#
loop_
_entity.id
_entity.type
_entity.pdbx_description
1 polymer ?
#
loop_
_entity_poly.entity_id
_entity_poly.type
_entity_poly.pdbx_seq_one_letter_code
_entity_poly.pdbx_strand_id
1 'polypeptide(L)'
;MKVNGDDSVLTFKPRAAIGGVLRGLTGSWMGVFDMVVGLLDIFKIEARALLEGLKFVWAKGYRKVEIESDDSLLITVIQNGLAANNNYNEVRLI
;
A
#
# COMPACT_ATOMS: atom_id res chain seq x y z
N MET A 1 -6.61 9.24 -6.86
CA MET A 1 -7.05 7.92 -6.37
C MET A 1 -6.26 7.67 -5.11
N LYS A 2 -6.91 7.28 -4.03
CA LYS A 2 -6.32 7.11 -2.72
C LYS A 2 -6.43 5.64 -2.31
N VAL A 3 -5.34 5.05 -1.81
CA VAL A 3 -5.28 3.65 -1.39
C VAL A 3 -4.89 3.60 0.09
N ASN A 4 -5.72 2.97 0.91
CA ASN A 4 -5.44 2.74 2.32
C ASN A 4 -5.27 1.23 2.53
N GLY A 5 -4.16 0.78 3.08
CA GLY A 5 -3.90 -0.63 3.42
C GLY A 5 -4.06 -0.90 4.92
N ASP A 6 -4.53 -2.09 5.27
CA ASP A 6 -4.55 -2.61 6.65
C ASP A 6 -4.33 -4.13 6.61
N ASP A 7 -3.58 -4.64 7.58
CA ASP A 7 -3.13 -6.02 7.64
C ASP A 7 -3.56 -6.69 8.95
N SER A 8 -3.91 -7.97 8.87
CA SER A 8 -4.25 -8.77 10.05
C SER A 8 -3.51 -10.10 10.07
N VAL A 9 -2.94 -10.43 11.23
CA VAL A 9 -2.18 -11.67 11.45
C VAL A 9 -2.96 -12.60 12.38
N LEU A 10 -3.27 -13.81 11.91
CA LEU A 10 -3.82 -14.88 12.74
C LEU A 10 -2.66 -15.75 13.26
N THR A 11 -2.44 -15.80 14.57
CA THR A 11 -1.32 -16.53 15.18
C THR A 11 -1.48 -18.05 15.23
N PHE A 12 -2.70 -18.57 15.05
CA PHE A 12 -2.99 -20.02 15.16
C PHE A 12 -2.84 -20.80 13.83
N LYS A 13 -2.71 -20.11 12.69
CA LYS A 13 -2.36 -20.68 11.37
C LYS A 13 -1.41 -19.70 10.68
N PRO A 14 -0.32 -20.12 10.03
CA PRO A 14 0.67 -19.20 9.47
C PRO A 14 0.16 -18.49 8.19
N ARG A 15 -0.86 -17.65 8.35
CA ARG A 15 -1.52 -16.90 7.29
C ARG A 15 -1.76 -15.48 7.80
N ALA A 16 -1.42 -14.50 6.99
CA ALA A 16 -1.84 -13.14 7.17
C ALA A 16 -2.85 -12.80 6.07
N ALA A 17 -3.77 -11.89 6.38
CA ALA A 17 -4.64 -11.28 5.38
C ALA A 17 -4.22 -9.84 5.20
N ILE A 18 -4.06 -9.44 3.94
CA ILE A 18 -3.79 -8.07 3.53
C ILE A 18 -5.00 -7.52 2.82
N GLY A 19 -5.33 -6.26 3.06
CA GLY A 19 -6.45 -5.63 2.41
C GLY A 19 -6.24 -4.14 2.23
N GLY A 20 -7.05 -3.54 1.35
CA GLY A 20 -7.07 -2.10 1.21
C GLY A 20 -8.28 -1.55 0.50
N VAL A 21 -8.55 -0.27 0.75
CA VAL A 21 -9.68 0.47 0.21
C VAL A 21 -9.19 1.44 -0.86
N LEU A 22 -9.87 1.45 -2.00
CA LEU A 22 -9.69 2.46 -3.04
C LEU A 22 -10.73 3.56 -2.89
N ARG A 23 -10.26 4.81 -2.86
CA ARG A 23 -11.11 5.99 -2.82
C ARG A 23 -10.80 6.95 -3.97
N GLY A 24 -11.85 7.51 -4.55
CA GLY A 24 -11.76 8.59 -5.53
C GLY A 24 -11.20 9.86 -4.92
N LEU A 25 -10.84 10.83 -5.77
CA LEU A 25 -10.28 12.13 -5.33
C LEU A 25 -11.26 12.93 -4.44
N THR A 26 -12.56 12.67 -4.57
CA THR A 26 -13.62 13.27 -3.74
C THR A 26 -13.98 12.41 -2.51
N GLY A 27 -13.19 11.38 -2.20
CA GLY A 27 -13.47 10.43 -1.13
C GLY A 27 -14.53 9.37 -1.46
N SER A 28 -15.02 9.31 -2.70
CA SER A 28 -15.97 8.28 -3.13
C SER A 28 -15.36 6.88 -3.04
N TRP A 29 -16.10 5.90 -2.54
CA TRP A 29 -15.63 4.51 -2.51
C TRP A 29 -15.56 3.96 -3.94
N MET A 30 -14.39 3.44 -4.33
CA MET A 30 -14.13 2.92 -5.68
C MET A 30 -13.90 1.40 -5.69
N GLY A 31 -13.72 0.79 -4.52
CA GLY A 31 -13.60 -0.64 -4.36
C GLY A 31 -12.70 -1.02 -3.18
N VAL A 32 -12.51 -2.33 -3.02
CA VAL A 32 -11.57 -2.94 -2.07
C VAL A 32 -10.75 -4.01 -2.76
N PHE A 33 -9.58 -4.31 -2.23
CA PHE A 33 -8.85 -5.53 -2.52
C PHE A 33 -8.55 -6.26 -1.21
N ASP A 34 -8.56 -7.58 -1.25
CA ASP A 34 -8.16 -8.45 -0.15
C ASP A 34 -7.36 -9.64 -0.70
N MET A 35 -6.38 -10.11 0.06
CA MET A 35 -5.57 -11.26 -0.30
C MET A 35 -5.10 -11.98 0.96
N VAL A 36 -5.07 -13.32 0.92
CA VAL A 36 -4.42 -14.13 1.95
C VAL A 36 -2.96 -14.39 1.53
N VAL A 37 -2.02 -14.02 2.39
CA VAL A 37 -0.59 -14.26 2.21
C VAL A 37 -0.05 -15.24 3.27
N GLY A 38 1.04 -15.92 2.97
CA GLY A 38 1.73 -16.75 3.96
C GLY A 38 2.35 -15.90 5.08
N LEU A 39 2.60 -16.49 6.26
CA LEU A 39 3.22 -15.77 7.37
C LEU A 39 4.60 -15.21 6.97
N LEU A 40 4.70 -13.89 6.97
CA LEU A 40 5.94 -13.14 6.80
C LEU A 40 6.06 -12.16 7.98
N ASP A 41 7.22 -11.52 8.14
CA ASP A 41 7.37 -10.34 8.99
C ASP A 41 6.30 -9.28 8.66
N ILE A 42 5.74 -8.61 9.67
CA ILE A 42 4.73 -7.54 9.54
C ILE A 42 5.16 -6.55 8.45
N PHE A 43 6.41 -6.11 8.46
CA PHE A 43 6.92 -5.18 7.46
C PHE A 43 6.79 -5.71 6.01
N LYS A 44 7.02 -7.02 5.82
CA LYS A 44 6.89 -7.66 4.49
C LYS A 44 5.43 -7.83 4.08
N ILE A 45 4.54 -8.01 5.04
CA ILE A 45 3.10 -8.09 4.80
C ILE A 45 2.61 -6.73 4.32
N GLU A 46 2.98 -5.66 5.02
CA GLU A 46 2.58 -4.29 4.68
C GLU A 46 3.17 -3.82 3.34
N ALA A 47 4.45 -4.09 3.10
CA ALA A 47 5.07 -3.83 1.81
C ALA A 47 4.38 -4.60 0.67
N ARG A 48 3.87 -5.80 0.96
CA ARG A 48 3.13 -6.60 -0.02
C ARG A 48 1.74 -6.05 -0.28
N ALA A 49 1.01 -5.66 0.77
CA ALA A 49 -0.29 -4.97 0.66
C ALA A 49 -0.19 -3.76 -0.25
N LEU A 50 0.82 -2.92 -0.01
CA LEU A 50 1.09 -1.75 -0.80
C LEU A 50 1.38 -2.05 -2.28
N LEU A 51 2.27 -3.03 -2.54
CA LEU A 51 2.63 -3.42 -3.90
C LEU A 51 1.43 -3.94 -4.69
N GLU A 52 0.59 -4.79 -4.08
CA GLU A 52 -0.60 -5.33 -4.74
C GLU A 52 -1.66 -4.23 -4.97
N GLY A 53 -1.84 -3.32 -4.01
CA GLY A 53 -2.68 -2.14 -4.18
C GLY A 53 -2.23 -1.27 -5.36
N LEU A 54 -0.92 -1.03 -5.49
CA LEU A 54 -0.31 -0.30 -6.61
C LEU A 54 -0.51 -1.00 -7.96
N LYS A 55 -0.28 -2.32 -8.03
CA LYS A 55 -0.54 -3.09 -9.27
C LYS A 55 -2.01 -3.01 -9.68
N PHE A 56 -2.92 -3.11 -8.72
CA PHE A 56 -4.35 -3.06 -8.96
C PHE A 56 -4.80 -1.71 -9.55
N VAL A 57 -4.40 -0.59 -8.94
CA VAL A 57 -4.71 0.76 -9.48
C VAL A 57 -4.04 0.98 -10.83
N TRP A 58 -2.84 0.45 -11.04
CA TRP A 58 -2.11 0.57 -12.29
C TRP A 58 -2.81 -0.18 -13.42
N ALA A 59 -3.30 -1.39 -13.14
CA ALA A 59 -4.09 -2.19 -14.09
C ALA A 59 -5.42 -1.54 -14.45
N LYS A 60 -6.00 -0.75 -13.53
CA LYS A 60 -7.20 0.08 -13.76
C LYS A 60 -6.93 1.38 -14.54
N GLY A 61 -5.67 1.64 -14.90
CA GLY A 61 -5.28 2.83 -15.68
C GLY A 61 -5.00 4.08 -14.84
N TYR A 62 -5.03 4.00 -13.51
CA TYR A 62 -4.64 5.12 -12.67
C TYR A 62 -3.11 5.27 -12.67
N ARG A 63 -2.66 6.51 -12.90
CA ARG A 63 -1.22 6.88 -12.94
C ARG A 63 -0.84 7.90 -11.87
N LYS A 64 -1.82 8.59 -11.31
CA LYS A 64 -1.64 9.49 -10.16
C LYS A 64 -2.40 8.92 -8.96
N VAL A 65 -1.64 8.37 -8.03
CA VAL A 65 -2.15 7.65 -6.86
C VAL A 65 -1.54 8.23 -5.60
N GLU A 66 -2.37 8.41 -4.58
CA GLU A 66 -1.99 8.76 -3.23
C GLU A 66 -2.13 7.50 -2.39
N ILE A 67 -1.15 7.26 -1.52
CA ILE A 67 -1.07 6.04 -0.71
C ILE A 67 -1.00 6.48 0.74
N GLU A 68 -1.85 5.90 1.56
CA GLU A 68 -1.78 5.98 3.02
C GLU A 68 -1.47 4.61 3.59
N SER A 69 -0.48 4.58 4.47
CA SER A 69 -0.12 3.44 5.32
C SER A 69 0.20 4.01 6.70
N ASP A 70 -0.17 3.28 7.75
CA ASP A 70 0.12 3.58 9.14
C ASP A 70 1.53 3.11 9.56
N ASP A 71 2.21 2.29 8.76
CA ASP A 71 3.63 1.95 8.95
C ASP A 71 4.56 3.04 8.44
N SER A 72 4.95 3.89 9.38
CA SER A 72 5.96 4.92 9.20
C SER A 72 7.32 4.41 8.70
N LEU A 73 7.71 3.17 9.04
CA LEU A 73 8.97 2.57 8.56
C LEU A 73 8.86 2.26 7.07
N LEU A 74 7.75 1.68 6.63
CA LEU A 74 7.48 1.40 5.22
C LEU A 74 7.50 2.68 4.37
N ILE A 75 6.81 3.73 4.83
CA ILE A 75 6.82 5.04 4.18
C ILE A 75 8.25 5.59 4.09
N THR A 76 9.02 5.51 5.17
CA THR A 76 10.40 6.00 5.22
C THR A 76 11.32 5.24 4.26
N VAL A 77 11.22 3.91 4.21
CA VAL A 77 12.03 3.07 3.30
C VAL A 77 11.74 3.40 1.84
N ILE A 78 10.47 3.58 1.49
CA ILE A 78 10.08 3.92 0.12
C ILE A 78 10.57 5.32 -0.25
N GLN A 79 10.41 6.30 0.63
CA GLN A 79 10.88 7.67 0.41
C GLN A 79 12.41 7.72 0.24
N ASN A 80 13.15 7.06 1.11
CA ASN A 80 14.62 7.02 1.05
C ASN A 80 15.12 6.26 -0.18
N GLY A 81 14.50 5.12 -0.51
CA GLY A 81 14.80 4.37 -1.72
C GLY A 81 14.47 5.15 -2.99
N LEU A 82 13.41 5.96 -2.97
CA LEU A 82 13.04 6.85 -4.08
C LEU A 82 14.02 8.01 -4.20
N ALA A 83 14.41 8.65 -3.10
CA ALA A 83 15.36 9.76 -3.08
C ALA A 83 16.76 9.33 -3.56
N ALA A 84 17.18 8.09 -3.27
CA ALA A 84 18.42 7.53 -3.80
C ALA A 84 18.37 7.27 -5.31
N ASN A 85 17.17 7.09 -5.89
CA ASN A 85 16.97 6.70 -7.28
C ASN A 85 16.40 7.82 -8.19
N ASN A 86 15.89 8.92 -7.63
CA ASN A 86 15.26 10.00 -8.39
C ASN A 86 15.86 11.37 -8.03
N ASN A 87 16.39 12.06 -9.04
CA ASN A 87 16.79 13.47 -8.97
C ASN A 87 15.58 14.43 -9.01
N TYR A 88 14.35 13.91 -8.87
CA TYR A 88 13.10 14.68 -8.95
C TYR A 88 12.46 14.80 -7.57
N ASN A 89 12.58 16.00 -7.00
CA ASN A 89 11.82 16.47 -5.85
C ASN A 89 10.36 16.65 -6.26
N GLU A 90 9.49 15.67 -6.02
CA GLU A 90 8.09 15.95 -5.68
C GLU A 90 7.39 14.69 -5.17
N VAL A 91 7.71 14.33 -3.93
CA VAL A 91 6.78 13.59 -3.07
C VAL A 91 6.18 14.62 -2.13
N ARG A 92 4.91 14.99 -2.36
CA ARG A 92 4.18 15.87 -1.44
C ARG A 92 3.35 15.00 -0.50
N LEU A 93 3.72 15.04 0.78
CA LEU A 93 2.87 14.59 1.89
C LEU A 93 1.69 15.56 2.01
N ILE A 94 0.48 15.02 2.04
CA ILE A 94 -0.74 15.73 2.43
C ILE A 94 -1.26 15.07 3.71
#